data_AF-A0A950WIE4-F1
#
_entry.id   AF-A0A950WIE4-F1
#
_cell.length_a   1.000
_cell.length_b   1.000
_cell.length_c   1.000
_cell.angle_alpha   90.00
_cell.angle_beta   90.00
_cell.angle_gamma   90.00
#
_symmetry.space_group_name_H-M   'P 1'
#
loop_
_entity.id
_entity.type
_entity.pdbx_description
1 polymer ?
#
loop_
_entity_poly.entity_id
_entity_poly.type
_entity_poly.pdbx_seq_one_letter_code
_entity_poly.pdbx_strand_id
1 'polypeptide(L)'
;MINDKTFAAGQYTIERTPGMADSPSLLLLREVKGGNSIVFDSTKTATREAAKTSELIFDNIDGTYFLAEIWVKGSTSSNDIPMTRRQRVMMARRPVQHVVISSDTGF
;
A
#
# COMPACT_ATOMS: atom_id res chain seq x y z
N MET A 1 -5.63 -1.27 7.08
CA MET A 1 -4.99 -2.52 7.55
C MET A 1 -3.65 -2.67 6.86
N ILE A 2 -2.68 -3.31 7.52
CA ILE A 2 -1.37 -3.70 6.95
C ILE A 2 -1.09 -5.13 7.39
N ASN A 3 -0.76 -6.04 6.47
CA ASN A 3 -0.52 -7.46 6.77
C ASN A 3 -1.57 -8.07 7.72
N ASP A 4 -2.85 -7.86 7.40
CA ASP A 4 -4.01 -8.34 8.17
C ASP A 4 -4.12 -7.81 9.61
N LYS A 5 -3.30 -6.83 10.00
CA LYS A 5 -3.42 -6.07 11.26
C LYS A 5 -4.18 -4.76 11.03
N THR A 6 -5.12 -4.48 11.94
CA THR A 6 -5.89 -3.23 11.95
C THR A 6 -5.18 -2.18 12.80
N PHE A 7 -5.19 -0.94 12.31
CA PHE A 7 -4.64 0.23 13.00
C PHE A 7 -5.76 1.26 13.14
N ALA A 8 -5.87 1.86 14.31
CA ALA A 8 -6.84 2.91 14.57
C ALA A 8 -6.45 4.20 13.83
N ALA A 9 -7.39 5.11 13.62
CA ALA A 9 -7.06 6.45 13.15
C ALA A 9 -6.15 7.14 14.17
N GLY A 10 -5.05 7.74 13.70
CA GLY A 10 -4.04 8.30 14.58
C GLY A 10 -2.82 8.80 13.80
N GLN A 11 -1.81 9.24 14.54
CA GLN A 11 -0.53 9.66 13.98
C GLN A 11 0.46 8.50 14.03
N TYR A 12 1.10 8.23 12.91
CA TYR A 12 2.07 7.16 12.76
C TYR A 12 3.32 7.67 12.05
N THR A 13 4.47 7.07 12.36
CA THR A 13 5.70 7.19 11.58
C THR A 13 5.90 5.93 10.75
N ILE A 14 6.45 6.11 9.54
CA ILE A 14 6.93 5.03 8.69
C ILE A 14 8.44 5.22 8.57
N GLU A 15 9.19 4.24 9.05
CA GLU A 15 10.64 4.29 9.12
C GLU A 15 11.22 3.02 8.49
N ARG A 16 12.47 3.09 8.03
CA ARG A 16 13.22 1.86 7.77
C ARG A 16 13.61 1.24 9.10
N THR A 17 13.59 -0.09 9.16
CA THR A 17 13.92 -0.82 10.39
C THR A 17 15.36 -0.48 10.83
N PRO A 18 15.59 0.03 12.06
CA PRO A 18 16.93 0.34 12.55
C PRO A 18 17.82 -0.90 12.52
N GLY A 19 19.03 -0.79 11.98
CA GLY A 19 19.97 -1.91 11.87
C GLY A 19 19.73 -2.86 10.69
N MET A 20 18.68 -2.66 9.88
CA MET A 20 18.45 -3.34 8.61
C MET A 20 18.41 -2.35 7.44
N ALA A 21 19.27 -1.33 7.47
CA ALA A 21 19.36 -0.33 6.40
C ALA A 21 19.61 -0.97 5.01
N ASP A 22 20.23 -2.15 5.01
CA ASP A 22 20.55 -2.96 3.83
C ASP A 22 19.37 -3.78 3.29
N SER A 23 18.25 -3.88 4.02
CA SER A 23 17.01 -4.48 3.53
C SER A 23 16.05 -3.37 3.09
N PRO A 24 16.09 -2.93 1.81
CA PRO A 24 15.27 -1.84 1.32
C PRO A 24 13.76 -2.16 1.33
N SER A 25 13.38 -3.41 1.59
CA SER A 25 12.01 -3.91 1.60
C SER A 25 11.33 -3.84 2.96
N LEU A 26 12.06 -3.77 4.08
CA LEU A 26 11.46 -3.82 5.41
C LEU A 26 11.15 -2.43 5.97
N LEU A 27 9.87 -2.18 6.21
CA LEU A 27 9.36 -0.94 6.79
C LEU A 27 8.77 -1.21 8.18
N LEU A 28 8.94 -0.23 9.06
CA LEU A 28 8.35 -0.17 10.39
C LEU A 28 7.28 0.92 10.40
N LEU A 29 6.03 0.54 10.66
CA LEU A 29 4.99 1.48 11.05
C LEU A 29 4.94 1.54 12.58
N ARG A 30 5.01 2.73 13.16
CA ARG A 30 4.92 2.95 14.61
C ARG A 30 3.90 4.03 14.94
N GLU A 31 3.02 3.76 15.90
CA GLU A 31 2.11 4.77 16.43
C GLU A 31 2.88 5.79 17.27
N VAL A 32 2.61 7.09 17.05
CA VAL A 32 3.28 8.16 17.81
C VAL A 32 2.80 8.19 19.25
N LYS A 33 1.50 7.91 19.46
CA LYS A 33 0.82 7.93 20.76
C LYS A 33 0.15 6.59 21.01
N GLY A 34 0.96 5.60 21.35
CA GLY A 34 0.51 4.24 21.62
C GLY A 34 1.63 3.27 21.27
N GLY A 35 1.79 2.19 22.02
CA GLY A 35 2.90 1.25 21.82
C GLY A 35 2.77 0.37 20.56
N ASN A 36 1.79 0.64 19.69
CA ASN A 36 1.50 -0.21 18.55
C ASN A 36 2.54 -0.01 17.44
N SER A 37 3.09 -1.12 16.96
CA SER A 37 3.95 -1.13 15.79
C SER A 37 3.77 -2.40 14.96
N ILE A 38 4.25 -2.36 13.72
CA ILE A 38 4.39 -3.52 12.84
C ILE A 38 5.59 -3.33 11.92
N VAL A 39 6.37 -4.40 11.75
CA VAL A 39 7.33 -4.52 10.65
C VAL A 39 6.64 -5.27 9.51
N PHE A 40 6.77 -4.77 8.29
CA PHE A 40 6.17 -5.38 7.11
C PHE A 40 7.08 -5.25 5.89
N ASP A 41 6.96 -6.24 5.00
CA ASP A 41 7.63 -6.25 3.71
C ASP A 41 6.96 -5.29 2.72
N SER A 42 7.78 -4.70 1.88
CA SER A 42 7.40 -3.87 0.75
C SER A 42 8.32 -4.14 -0.42
N THR A 43 7.86 -3.84 -1.63
CA THR A 43 8.66 -3.91 -2.86
C THR A 43 8.80 -2.51 -3.43
N LYS A 44 9.96 -2.18 -3.99
CA LYS A 44 10.14 -0.89 -4.66
C LYS A 44 9.71 -0.95 -6.10
N THR A 45 8.86 -0.01 -6.50
CA THR A 45 8.50 0.20 -7.90
C THR A 45 9.05 1.55 -8.34
N ALA A 46 9.89 1.53 -9.39
CA ALA A 46 10.50 2.73 -9.93
C ALA A 46 9.53 3.48 -10.85
N THR A 47 9.58 4.81 -10.79
CA THR A 47 8.68 5.69 -11.55
C THR A 47 9.50 6.66 -12.40
N ARG A 48 8.91 7.12 -13.51
CA ARG A 48 9.57 8.07 -14.41
C ARG A 48 9.72 9.45 -13.78
N GLU A 49 8.72 9.88 -13.02
CA GLU A 49 8.70 11.17 -12.36
C GLU A 49 8.73 11.00 -10.84
N ALA A 50 9.34 11.97 -10.17
CA ALA A 50 9.34 12.04 -8.72
C ALA A 50 7.94 12.41 -8.19
N ALA A 51 7.55 11.82 -7.07
CA ALA A 51 6.29 12.13 -6.42
C ALA A 51 6.23 13.61 -6.00
N LYS A 52 5.14 14.31 -6.33
CA LYS A 52 4.97 15.74 -5.98
C LYS A 52 4.58 15.94 -4.51
N THR A 53 3.97 14.91 -3.93
CA THR A 53 3.37 14.85 -2.60
C THR A 53 3.73 13.52 -1.95
N SER A 54 3.65 13.45 -0.61
CA SER A 54 3.74 12.19 0.11
C SER A 54 2.33 11.66 0.32
N GLU A 55 2.09 10.40 -0.02
CA GLU A 55 0.74 9.83 -0.10
C GLU A 55 0.74 8.39 0.42
N LEU A 56 -0.38 7.99 1.02
CA LEU A 56 -0.68 6.62 1.40
C LEU A 56 -1.87 6.18 0.56
N ILE A 57 -1.66 5.18 -0.29
CA ILE A 57 -2.70 4.64 -1.18
C ILE A 57 -3.27 3.38 -0.54
N PHE A 58 -4.60 3.31 -0.50
CA PHE A 58 -5.32 2.19 0.10
C PHE A 58 -6.23 1.52 -0.91
N ASP A 59 -6.15 0.19 -0.98
CA ASP A 59 -7.14 -0.62 -1.68
C ASP A 59 -8.38 -0.79 -0.81
N ASN A 60 -9.57 -0.54 -1.38
CA ASN A 60 -10.83 -0.88 -0.75
C ASN A 60 -11.31 -2.26 -1.21
N ILE A 61 -11.28 -3.23 -0.31
CA ILE A 61 -11.83 -4.58 -0.52
C ILE A 61 -13.00 -4.77 0.45
N ASP A 62 -14.21 -4.74 -0.10
CA ASP A 62 -15.50 -4.88 0.56
C ASP A 62 -15.65 -4.00 1.80
N GLY A 63 -15.37 -2.70 1.65
CA GLY A 63 -15.46 -1.72 2.74
C GLY A 63 -14.27 -1.74 3.69
N THR A 64 -13.31 -2.65 3.51
CA THR A 64 -12.06 -2.69 4.28
C THR A 64 -10.93 -2.06 3.48
N TYR A 65 -10.23 -1.11 4.10
CA TYR A 65 -9.08 -0.43 3.48
C TYR A 65 -7.76 -1.12 3.86
N PHE A 66 -6.98 -1.51 2.87
CA PHE A 66 -5.66 -2.12 3.00
C PHE A 66 -4.62 -1.16 2.43
N LEU A 67 -3.55 -0.86 3.17
CA LEU A 67 -2.47 -0.04 2.63
C LEU A 67 -1.81 -0.82 1.49
N ALA A 68 -1.77 -0.22 0.32
CA ALA A 68 -1.26 -0.82 -0.91
C ALA A 68 0.06 -0.17 -1.34
N GLU A 69 0.18 1.16 -1.22
CA GLU A 69 1.38 1.87 -1.64
C GLU A 69 1.72 3.04 -0.71
N ILE A 70 3.02 3.32 -0.60
CA ILE A 70 3.56 4.48 0.12
C ILE A 70 4.40 5.30 -0.85
N TRP A 71 4.00 6.55 -1.04
CA TRP A 71 4.69 7.53 -1.86
C TRP A 71 5.33 8.60 -0.98
N VAL A 72 6.58 8.95 -1.29
CA VAL A 72 7.34 9.97 -0.58
C VAL A 72 7.68 11.09 -1.56
N LYS A 73 7.31 12.32 -1.22
CA LYS A 73 7.61 13.51 -2.02
C LYS A 73 9.10 13.54 -2.42
N GLY A 74 9.35 13.75 -3.71
CA GLY A 74 10.70 13.79 -4.29
C GLY A 74 11.30 12.42 -4.62
N SER A 75 10.67 11.31 -4.22
CA SER A 75 11.12 9.96 -4.57
C SER A 75 10.68 9.61 -5.99
N THR A 76 11.58 9.00 -6.77
CA THR A 76 11.30 8.33 -8.06
C THR A 76 10.96 6.85 -7.88
N SER A 77 10.48 6.48 -6.68
CA SER A 77 10.03 5.14 -6.35
C SER A 77 8.92 5.15 -5.31
N SER A 78 7.99 4.21 -5.42
CA SER A 78 7.01 3.86 -4.38
C SER A 78 7.51 2.67 -3.55
N ASN A 79 6.89 2.44 -2.39
CA ASN A 79 6.97 1.17 -1.68
C ASN A 79 5.60 0.51 -1.72
N ASP A 80 5.51 -0.62 -2.39
CA ASP A 80 4.27 -1.35 -2.62
C ASP A 80 4.18 -2.48 -1.59
N ILE A 81 3.05 -2.60 -0.92
CA ILE A 81 2.78 -3.65 0.07
C ILE A 81 2.11 -4.82 -0.67
N PRO A 82 2.73 -6.00 -0.73
CA PRO A 82 2.12 -7.15 -1.38
C PRO A 82 0.81 -7.55 -0.71
N MET A 83 -0.20 -7.86 -1.52
CA MET A 83 -1.46 -8.36 -0.99
C MET A 83 -1.26 -9.65 -0.18
N THR A 84 -1.96 -9.77 0.95
CA THR A 84 -1.97 -11.03 1.70
C THR A 84 -2.81 -12.09 0.98
N ARG A 85 -2.65 -13.37 1.34
CA ARG A 85 -3.52 -14.44 0.85
C ARG A 85 -4.99 -14.14 1.17
N ARG A 86 -5.26 -13.60 2.37
CA ARG A 86 -6.61 -13.24 2.80
C ARG A 86 -7.21 -12.15 1.90
N GLN A 87 -6.45 -11.10 1.62
CA GLN A 87 -6.88 -10.04 0.71
C GLN A 87 -7.19 -10.57 -0.70
N ARG A 88 -6.33 -11.42 -1.25
CA ARG A 88 -6.60 -12.08 -2.55
C ARG A 88 -7.89 -12.88 -2.56
N VAL A 89 -8.15 -13.65 -1.49
CA VAL A 89 -9.41 -14.41 -1.36
C VAL A 89 -10.62 -13.49 -1.24
N MET A 90 -10.52 -12.37 -0.52
CA MET A 90 -11.59 -11.37 -0.43
C MET A 90 -11.86 -10.76 -1.81
N MET A 91 -10.81 -10.37 -2.55
CA MET A 91 -10.94 -9.81 -3.89
C MET A 91 -11.58 -10.79 -4.88
N ALA A 92 -11.18 -12.07 -4.85
CA ALA A 92 -11.73 -13.11 -5.74
C ALA A 92 -13.21 -13.44 -5.47
N ARG A 93 -13.74 -13.09 -4.30
CA ARG A 93 -15.16 -13.27 -3.96
C ARG A 93 -16.05 -12.14 -4.49
N ARG A 94 -15.45 -11.08 -5.05
CA ARG A 94 -16.22 -9.99 -5.66
C ARG A 94 -16.89 -10.49 -6.95
N PRO A 95 -18.18 -10.18 -7.17
CA PRO A 95 -18.82 -10.46 -8.44
C PRO A 95 -18.04 -9.72 -9.55
N VAL A 96 -17.64 -10.45 -10.58
CA VAL A 96 -16.90 -9.90 -11.73
C VAL A 96 -17.78 -8.85 -12.39
N GLN A 97 -17.35 -7.58 -12.37
CA GLN A 97 -17.98 -6.56 -13.20
C GLN A 97 -17.48 -6.76 -14.63
N HIS A 98 -18.37 -7.23 -15.51
CA HIS A 98 -18.10 -7.26 -16.94
C HIS A 98 -18.09 -5.83 -17.48
N VAL A 99 -16.90 -5.27 -17.71
CA VAL A 99 -16.76 -4.01 -18.46
C VAL A 99 -16.63 -4.36 -19.94
N VAL A 100 -17.66 -4.08 -20.72
CA VAL A 100 -17.61 -4.15 -22.18
C VAL A 100 -17.06 -2.82 -22.69
N ILE A 101 -15.89 -2.84 -23.32
CA ILE A 101 -15.35 -1.68 -24.05
C ILE A 101 -15.82 -1.79 -25.48
N SER A 102 -16.82 -1.01 -25.87
CA SER A 102 -17.19 -0.81 -27.28
C SER A 102 -16.40 0.35 -27.85
N SER A 103 -15.53 0.08 -28.82
CA SER A 103 -14.87 1.10 -29.64
C SER A 103 -15.81 1.53 -30.76
N ASP A 104 -16.35 2.74 -30.67
CA ASP A 104 -17.08 3.35 -31.78
C ASP A 104 -16.04 3.93 -32.76
N THR A 105 -15.77 3.18 -33.82
CA THR A 105 -14.94 3.66 -34.94
C THR A 105 -15.88 4.14 -36.03
N GLY A 106 -16.32 5.39 -35.88
CA GLY A 106 -16.94 6.13 -36.99
C GLY A 106 -15.88 6.48 -38.02
N PHE A 107 -16.02 5.90 -39.21
CA PHE A 107 -15.29 6.27 -40.43
C PHE A 107 -15.64 7.68 -40.91
#